data_AF-A0A8G1X370-F1
#
_entry.id   AF-A0A8G1X370-F1
#
_cell.length_a   1.000
_cell.length_b   1.000
_cell.length_c   1.000
_cell.angle_alpha   90.00
_cell.angle_beta   90.00
_cell.angle_gamma   90.00
#
_symmetry.space_group_name_H-M   'P 1'
#
loop_
_entity.id
_entity.type
_entity.pdbx_description
1 polymer ?
#
loop_
_entity_poly.entity_id
_entity_poly.type
_entity_poly.pdbx_seq_one_letter_code
_entity_poly.pdbx_strand_id
1 'polypeptide(L)'
;MNRLTLLILAVSVAAAAPAVRAEPKAREQVRLELKQAKNADLVTYGELDYPPSPPAAESKTRAQVRADLALWKRSGMADLYRGSQRPDVFSLKYRQRYAEYVRMRTGAEYQQQLEIENGRQ
;
A
#
# COMPACT_ATOMS: atom_id res chain seq x y z
N MET A 1 40.31 -44.88 -27.18
CA MET A 1 39.25 -45.64 -26.48
C MET A 1 39.50 -45.43 -24.99
N ASN A 2 38.68 -44.80 -24.14
CA ASN A 2 37.26 -44.43 -24.14
C ASN A 2 37.09 -43.05 -23.47
N ARG A 3 36.28 -42.17 -24.04
CA ARG A 3 35.80 -40.93 -23.39
C ARG A 3 34.46 -41.25 -22.73
N LEU A 4 34.42 -41.41 -21.41
CA LEU A 4 33.17 -41.49 -20.67
C LEU A 4 32.75 -40.09 -20.22
N THR A 5 31.77 -39.56 -20.93
CA THR A 5 30.96 -38.40 -20.60
C THR A 5 30.16 -38.72 -19.32
N LEU A 6 30.38 -37.98 -18.23
CA LEU A 6 29.49 -38.03 -17.06
C LEU A 6 28.66 -36.75 -17.03
N LEU A 7 27.37 -36.91 -17.35
CA LEU A 7 26.31 -35.92 -17.16
C LEU A 7 26.08 -35.72 -15.66
N ILE A 8 26.49 -34.59 -15.11
CA ILE A 8 26.10 -34.18 -13.76
C ILE A 8 24.78 -33.44 -13.86
N LEU A 9 23.74 -34.10 -13.32
CA LEU A 9 22.39 -33.62 -13.12
C LEU A 9 22.42 -32.37 -12.24
N ALA A 10 21.92 -31.23 -12.74
CA ALA A 10 21.74 -30.02 -11.95
C ALA A 10 20.55 -30.21 -10.98
N VAL A 11 20.84 -30.49 -9.71
CA VAL A 11 19.87 -30.36 -8.63
C VAL A 11 19.81 -28.88 -8.26
N SER A 12 18.74 -28.21 -8.68
CA SER A 12 18.41 -26.86 -8.21
C SER A 12 17.90 -26.94 -6.77
N VAL A 13 18.74 -26.61 -5.80
CA VAL A 13 18.30 -26.32 -4.43
C VAL A 13 17.73 -24.91 -4.41
N ALA A 14 16.41 -24.78 -4.26
CA ALA A 14 15.78 -23.52 -3.90
C ALA A 14 16.18 -23.19 -2.45
N ALA A 15 17.18 -22.32 -2.29
CA ALA A 15 17.56 -21.79 -1.00
C ALA A 15 16.47 -20.83 -0.49
N ALA A 16 15.64 -21.29 0.43
CA ALA A 16 14.90 -20.40 1.31
C ALA A 16 15.93 -19.62 2.14
N ALA A 17 16.05 -18.31 1.89
CA ALA A 17 16.96 -17.47 2.66
C ALA A 17 16.53 -17.52 4.15
N PRO A 18 17.42 -17.89 5.08
CA PRO A 18 17.09 -17.77 6.49
C PRO A 18 16.93 -16.28 6.82
N ALA A 19 15.80 -15.91 7.43
CA ALA A 19 15.69 -14.62 8.08
C ALA A 19 16.72 -14.59 9.21
N VAL A 20 17.85 -13.91 8.98
CA VAL A 20 18.91 -13.75 9.97
C VAL A 20 18.34 -12.96 11.14
N ARG A 21 17.98 -13.64 12.22
CA ARG A 21 17.69 -12.99 13.50
C ARG A 21 19.01 -12.40 14.00
N ALA A 22 19.12 -11.07 13.96
CA ALA A 22 20.22 -10.39 14.64
C ALA A 22 20.11 -10.64 16.15
N GLU A 23 21.20 -11.09 16.76
CA GLU A 23 21.27 -11.23 18.21
C GLU A 23 21.07 -9.86 18.89
N PRO A 24 20.41 -9.81 20.07
CA PRO A 24 20.21 -8.56 20.78
C PRO A 24 21.55 -7.97 21.22
N LYS A 25 21.92 -6.81 20.68
CA LYS A 25 23.14 -6.08 21.05
C LYS A 25 22.90 -5.16 22.25
N ALA A 26 23.91 -5.06 23.13
CA ALA A 26 23.89 -4.11 24.23
C ALA A 26 24.04 -2.66 23.73
N ARG A 27 23.47 -1.69 24.44
CA ARG A 27 23.54 -0.26 24.06
C ARG A 27 24.97 0.24 23.89
N GLU A 28 25.89 -0.17 24.76
CA GLU A 28 27.31 0.21 24.69
C GLU A 28 27.99 -0.35 23.43
N GLN A 29 27.69 -1.59 23.07
CA GLN A 29 28.19 -2.21 21.83
C GLN A 29 27.72 -1.44 20.60
N VAL A 30 26.44 -1.04 20.54
CA VAL A 30 25.89 -0.24 19.44
C VAL A 30 26.62 1.12 19.31
N ARG A 31 26.99 1.76 20.43
CA ARG A 31 27.73 3.03 20.40
C ARG A 31 29.16 2.88 19.87
N LEU A 32 29.83 1.79 20.24
CA LEU A 32 31.16 1.46 19.74
C LEU A 32 31.14 1.21 18.23
N GLU A 33 30.19 0.41 17.75
CA GLU A 33 30.01 0.14 16.32
C GLU A 33 29.70 1.42 15.53
N LEU A 34 28.84 2.30 16.06
CA LEU A 34 28.57 3.59 15.43
C LEU A 34 29.83 4.48 15.34
N LYS A 35 30.64 4.53 16.40
CA LYS A 35 31.91 5.28 16.39
C LYS A 35 32.87 4.72 15.34
N GLN A 36 32.98 3.39 15.26
CA GLN A 36 33.81 2.72 14.25
C GLN A 36 33.31 3.01 12.83
N ALA A 37 32.00 2.90 12.58
CA ALA A 37 31.41 3.19 11.28
C ALA A 37 31.62 4.64 10.85
N LYS A 38 31.52 5.60 11.78
CA LYS A 38 31.83 7.01 11.53
C LYS A 38 33.30 7.22 11.19
N ASN A 39 34.22 6.57 11.92
CA ASN A 39 35.65 6.66 11.64
C ASN A 39 36.06 5.97 10.33
N ALA A 40 35.26 5.02 9.86
CA ALA A 40 35.48 4.29 8.61
C ALA A 40 34.75 4.93 7.41
N ASP A 41 34.16 6.12 7.58
CA ASP A 41 33.35 6.81 6.57
C ASP A 41 32.20 5.97 5.98
N LEU A 42 31.72 4.97 6.75
CA LEU A 42 30.61 4.09 6.36
C LEU A 42 29.23 4.70 6.68
N VAL A 43 29.19 5.83 7.39
CA VAL A 43 27.94 6.55 7.71
C VAL A 43 27.79 7.70 6.73
N THR A 44 26.81 7.60 5.84
CA THR A 44 26.45 8.67 4.90
C THR A 44 25.48 9.65 5.56
N TYR A 45 25.62 10.94 5.23
CA TYR A 45 24.71 12.00 5.68
C TYR A 45 24.21 12.75 4.44
N GLY A 46 22.89 12.94 4.31
CA GLY A 46 22.31 13.81 3.28
C GLY A 46 22.31 13.26 1.84
N GLU A 47 22.83 12.05 1.59
CA GLU A 47 22.87 11.43 0.25
C GLU A 47 21.54 10.79 -0.18
N LEU A 48 20.59 10.62 0.74
CA LEU A 48 19.23 10.21 0.40
C LEU A 48 18.37 11.47 0.25
N ASP A 49 17.70 11.63 -0.90
CA ASP A 49 16.50 12.48 -0.99
C ASP A 49 15.50 11.98 0.05
N TYR A 50 15.50 12.64 1.21
CA TYR A 50 14.69 12.27 2.35
C TYR A 50 13.68 13.37 2.62
N PRO A 51 12.37 13.04 2.61
CA PRO A 51 11.80 11.69 2.51
C PRO A 51 11.85 11.12 1.08
N PRO A 52 11.81 9.77 0.92
CA PRO A 52 11.72 9.17 -0.41
C PRO A 52 10.52 9.75 -1.16
N SER A 53 10.72 10.15 -2.41
CA SER A 53 9.62 10.61 -3.26
C SER A 53 8.59 9.48 -3.37
N PRO A 54 7.33 9.70 -2.99
CA PRO A 54 6.32 8.66 -3.10
C PRO A 54 6.13 8.27 -4.57
N PRO A 55 5.78 7.00 -4.86
CA PRO A 55 5.44 6.63 -6.23
C PRO A 55 4.30 7.51 -6.76
N ALA A 56 4.37 7.87 -8.04
CA ALA A 56 3.32 8.65 -8.69
C ALA A 56 1.99 7.89 -8.60
N ALA A 57 1.08 8.37 -7.76
CA ALA A 57 -0.25 7.82 -7.63
C ALA A 57 -1.18 8.48 -8.67
N GLU A 58 -1.99 7.67 -9.34
CA GLU A 58 -3.06 8.20 -10.19
C GLU A 58 -4.05 9.00 -9.32
N SER A 59 -4.14 10.30 -9.58
CA SER A 59 -5.12 11.18 -8.92
C SER A 59 -6.48 11.04 -9.58
N LYS A 60 -7.56 11.04 -8.78
CA LYS A 60 -8.92 11.07 -9.33
C LYS A 60 -9.21 12.40 -10.02
N THR A 61 -9.86 12.34 -11.18
CA THR A 61 -10.39 13.53 -11.84
C THR A 61 -11.55 14.13 -11.05
N ARG A 62 -11.87 15.40 -11.31
CA ARG A 62 -13.02 16.06 -10.67
C ARG A 62 -14.35 15.34 -10.95
N ALA A 63 -14.52 14.76 -12.15
CA ALA A 63 -15.72 14.01 -12.50
C ALA A 63 -15.82 12.72 -11.68
N GLN A 64 -14.72 11.98 -11.56
CA GLN A 64 -14.66 10.77 -10.74
C GLN A 64 -14.99 11.06 -9.27
N VAL A 65 -14.46 12.16 -8.71
CA VAL A 65 -14.78 12.57 -7.34
C VAL A 65 -16.27 12.89 -7.18
N ARG A 66 -16.87 13.62 -8.13
CA ARG A 66 -18.31 13.93 -8.09
C ARG A 66 -19.18 12.68 -8.24
N ALA A 67 -18.77 11.74 -9.11
CA ALA A 67 -19.47 10.49 -9.30
C ALA A 67 -19.45 9.62 -8.03
N ASP A 68 -18.28 9.43 -7.42
CA ASP A 68 -18.16 8.74 -6.12
C ASP A 68 -19.02 9.42 -5.04
N LEU A 69 -19.02 10.76 -4.97
CA LEU A 69 -19.81 11.52 -4.00
C LEU A 69 -21.32 11.33 -4.20
N ALA A 70 -21.79 11.25 -5.45
CA ALA A 70 -23.20 11.00 -5.74
C ALA A 70 -23.63 9.61 -5.25
N LEU A 71 -22.81 8.58 -5.48
CA LEU A 71 -23.09 7.23 -5.00
C LEU A 71 -22.99 7.13 -3.46
N TRP A 72 -22.04 7.83 -2.85
CA TRP A 72 -21.91 7.94 -1.39
C TRP A 72 -23.18 8.52 -0.75
N LYS A 73 -23.77 9.56 -1.37
CA LYS A 73 -25.05 10.11 -0.93
C LYS A 73 -26.20 9.13 -1.18
N ARG A 74 -26.26 8.50 -2.36
CA ARG A 74 -27.34 7.56 -2.75
C ARG A 74 -27.41 6.34 -1.85
N SER A 75 -26.27 5.80 -1.42
CA SER A 75 -26.22 4.69 -0.45
C SER A 75 -26.70 5.09 0.95
N GLY A 76 -26.80 6.39 1.24
CA GLY A 76 -27.08 6.93 2.57
C GLY A 76 -25.87 6.88 3.52
N MET A 77 -24.66 6.64 3.00
CA MET A 77 -23.44 6.78 3.79
C MET A 77 -23.28 8.22 4.31
N ALA A 78 -23.67 9.22 3.52
CA ALA A 78 -23.61 10.63 3.94
C ALA A 78 -24.41 10.91 5.23
N ASP A 79 -25.52 10.21 5.47
CA ASP A 79 -26.35 10.40 6.67
C ASP A 79 -25.69 9.87 7.94
N LEU A 80 -24.79 8.88 7.83
CA LEU A 80 -24.04 8.35 8.97
C LEU A 80 -23.02 9.35 9.53
N TYR A 81 -22.60 10.32 8.70
CA TYR A 81 -21.63 11.36 9.07
C TYR A 81 -22.31 12.71 9.40
N ARG A 82 -23.64 12.72 9.54
CA ARG A 82 -24.37 13.92 9.94
C ARG A 82 -24.19 14.14 11.45
N GLY A 83 -23.41 15.16 11.83
CA GLY A 83 -23.19 15.55 13.23
C GLY A 83 -21.71 15.50 13.66
N SER A 84 -21.44 15.71 14.95
CA SER A 84 -20.08 15.78 15.50
C SER A 84 -19.45 14.42 15.82
N GLN A 85 -20.23 13.34 15.77
CA GLN A 85 -19.77 12.00 16.12
C GLN A 85 -19.45 11.16 14.88
N ARG A 86 -18.30 10.50 14.89
CA ARG A 86 -17.93 9.53 13.86
C ARG A 86 -18.88 8.33 13.95
N PRO A 87 -19.41 7.82 12.82
CA PRO A 87 -20.25 6.64 12.84
C PRO A 87 -19.47 5.41 13.30
N ASP A 88 -20.16 4.51 14.01
CA ASP A 88 -19.62 3.18 14.32
C ASP A 88 -19.52 2.35 13.03
N VAL A 89 -18.29 2.18 12.57
CA VAL A 89 -17.96 1.42 11.35
C VAL A 89 -18.23 -0.09 11.48
N PHE A 90 -18.36 -0.60 12.71
CA PHE A 90 -18.69 -2.01 12.98
C PHE A 90 -20.19 -2.24 13.14
N SER A 91 -21.02 -1.20 13.08
CA SER A 91 -22.47 -1.37 13.15
C SER A 91 -23.00 -2.10 11.91
N LEU A 92 -24.07 -2.90 12.09
CA LEU A 92 -24.77 -3.55 10.97
C LEU A 92 -25.23 -2.52 9.93
N LYS A 93 -25.75 -1.38 10.41
CA LYS A 93 -26.20 -0.26 9.58
C LYS A 93 -25.08 0.29 8.70
N TYR A 94 -23.89 0.53 9.25
CA TYR A 94 -22.74 1.00 8.45
C TYR A 94 -22.36 -0.03 7.39
N ARG A 95 -22.21 -1.31 7.77
CA ARG A 95 -21.83 -2.37 6.83
C ARG A 95 -22.80 -2.51 5.66
N GLN A 96 -24.11 -2.44 5.92
CA GLN A 96 -25.14 -2.51 4.86
C GLN A 96 -25.05 -1.33 3.89
N ARG A 97 -24.95 -0.09 4.42
CA ARG A 97 -24.86 1.13 3.62
C ARG A 97 -23.57 1.17 2.81
N TYR A 98 -22.46 0.74 3.41
CA TYR A 98 -21.17 0.66 2.75
C TYR A 98 -21.16 -0.42 1.66
N ALA A 99 -21.76 -1.59 1.91
CA ALA A 99 -21.92 -2.63 0.90
C ALA A 99 -22.71 -2.12 -0.32
N GLU A 100 -23.77 -1.35 -0.09
CA GLU A 100 -24.56 -0.74 -1.17
C GLU A 100 -23.74 0.31 -1.95
N TYR A 101 -22.96 1.15 -1.28
CA TYR A 101 -22.01 2.05 -1.93
C TYR A 101 -21.00 1.29 -2.80
N VAL A 102 -20.40 0.22 -2.29
CA VAL A 102 -19.43 -0.59 -3.02
C VAL A 102 -20.09 -1.23 -4.24
N ARG A 103 -21.28 -1.82 -4.08
CA ARG A 103 -22.05 -2.44 -5.18
C ARG A 103 -22.25 -1.47 -6.34
N MET A 104 -22.73 -0.26 -6.06
CA MET A 104 -22.95 0.76 -7.09
C MET A 104 -21.64 1.27 -7.69
N ARG A 105 -20.60 1.45 -6.86
CA ARG A 105 -19.28 1.94 -7.30
C ARG A 105 -18.60 0.94 -8.25
N THR A 106 -18.80 -0.35 -8.05
CA THR A 106 -18.26 -1.41 -8.91
C THR A 106 -19.16 -1.74 -10.10
N GLY A 107 -20.37 -1.18 -10.15
CA GLY A 107 -21.38 -1.48 -11.15
C GLY A 107 -21.46 -0.47 -12.31
N ALA A 108 -22.46 -0.65 -13.16
CA ALA A 108 -22.75 0.26 -14.27
C ALA A 108 -23.19 1.65 -13.77
N GLU A 109 -23.74 1.72 -12.55
CA GLU A 109 -24.20 2.96 -11.94
C GLU A 109 -23.07 3.99 -11.80
N TYR A 110 -21.84 3.56 -11.53
CA TYR A 110 -20.68 4.46 -11.48
C TYR A 110 -20.32 5.01 -12.85
N GLN A 111 -20.32 4.17 -13.89
CA GLN A 111 -19.99 4.60 -15.26
C GLN A 111 -21.00 5.62 -15.77
N GLN A 112 -22.29 5.35 -15.58
CA GLN A 112 -23.36 6.29 -15.94
C GLN A 112 -23.21 7.62 -15.19
N GLN A 113 -22.94 7.58 -13.88
CA GLN A 113 -22.73 8.80 -13.13
C GLN A 113 -21.47 9.56 -13.62
N LEU A 114 -20.40 8.84 -13.95
CA LEU A 114 -19.18 9.44 -14.47
C LEU A 114 -19.40 10.13 -15.83
N GLU A 115 -20.16 9.52 -16.73
CA GLU A 115 -20.55 10.11 -18.02
C GLU A 115 -21.37 11.40 -17.81
N ILE A 116 -22.34 11.37 -16.89
CA ILE A 116 -23.13 12.55 -16.53
C ILE A 116 -22.21 13.67 -15.99
N GLU A 117 -21.28 13.36 -15.09
CA GLU A 117 -20.39 14.36 -14.51
C GLU A 117 -19.32 14.86 -15.50
N ASN A 118 -18.90 14.04 -16.46
CA ASN A 118 -18.00 14.46 -17.54
C ASN A 118 -18.71 15.41 -18.52
N GLY A 119 -19.98 15.16 -18.85
CA GLY A 119 -20.78 16.06 -19.70
C GLY A 119 -21.15 17.40 -19.06
N ARG A 120 -20.88 17.59 -17.76
CA ARG A 120 -21.12 18.84 -17.02
C ARG A 120 -19.87 19.72 -16.85
N GLN A 121 -18.70 19.24 -17.26
CA GLN A 121 -17.44 20.00 -17.18
C GLN A 121 -17.28 20.91 -18.39
#